data_AF-A0A086J2N9-F1
#
_entry.id   AF-A0A086J2N9-F1
#
_cell.length_a   1.000
_cell.length_b   1.000
_cell.length_c   1.000
_cell.angle_alpha   90.00
_cell.angle_beta   90.00
_cell.angle_gamma   90.00
#
_symmetry.space_group_name_H-M   'P 1'
#
loop_
_entity.id
_entity.type
_entity.pdbx_description
1 polymer ?
#
loop_
_entity_poly.entity_id
_entity_poly.type
_entity_poly.pdbx_seq_one_letter_code
_entity_poly.pdbx_strand_id
1 'polypeptide(L)' 'MAYIGYKMEDGKKVYKLYDQNIKSDILPGHPARFSPDDKFSQERIQLKLDHKLLPL' A
#
# COMPACT_ATOMS: atom_id res chain seq x y z
N MET A 1 -3.26 -1.18 18.60
CA MET A 1 -2.28 -0.09 18.35
C MET A 1 -2.88 0.77 17.25
N ALA A 2 -3.12 2.06 17.49
CA ALA A 2 -3.70 2.92 16.46
C ALA A 2 -2.62 3.29 15.44
N TYR A 3 -2.91 3.10 14.16
CA TYR A 3 -2.00 3.43 13.06
C TYR A 3 -2.51 4.62 12.27
N ILE A 4 -1.60 5.39 11.67
CA ILE A 4 -1.96 6.46 10.74
C ILE A 4 -2.30 5.82 9.40
N GLY A 5 -3.51 6.10 8.92
CA GLY A 5 -4.01 5.68 7.62
C GLY A 5 -4.52 6.87 6.81
N TYR A 6 -4.88 6.63 5.55
CA TYR A 6 -5.53 7.62 4.72
C TYR A 6 -6.68 7.02 3.91
N LYS A 7 -7.64 7.86 3.58
CA LYS A 7 -8.65 7.60 2.57
C LYS A 7 -8.53 8.64 1.46
N MET A 8 -8.82 8.24 0.24
CA MET A 8 -8.93 9.16 -0.89
C MET A 8 -10.32 9.79 -0.89
N GLU A 9 -10.39 11.10 -0.71
CA GLU A 9 -11.61 11.90 -0.82
C GLU A 9 -11.32 13.05 -1.80
N ASP A 10 -12.08 13.14 -2.90
CA ASP A 10 -11.90 14.14 -3.97
C ASP A 10 -10.46 14.28 -4.50
N GLY A 11 -9.77 13.15 -4.65
CA GLY A 11 -8.38 13.09 -5.11
C GLY A 11 -7.33 13.54 -4.08
N LYS A 12 -7.75 13.90 -2.87
CA LYS A 12 -6.85 14.26 -1.75
C LYS A 12 -6.77 13.12 -0.74
N LYS A 13 -5.61 13.02 -0.07
CA LYS A 13 -5.40 12.09 1.03
C LYS A 13 -5.89 12.73 2.33
N VAL A 14 -6.94 12.17 2.92
CA VAL A 14 -7.44 12.55 4.25
C VAL A 14 -6.93 11.55 5.28
N TYR A 15 -6.10 12.00 6.22
CA TYR A 15 -5.49 11.14 7.23
C TYR A 15 -6.45 10.87 8.39
N LYS A 16 -6.49 9.61 8.82
CA LYS A 16 -7.32 9.13 9.94
C LYS A 16 -6.54 8.12 10.78
N LEU A 17 -6.94 7.98 12.04
CA LEU A 17 -6.49 6.86 12.87
C LEU A 17 -7.32 5.62 12.50
N TYR A 18 -6.66 4.48 12.35
CA TYR A 18 -7.33 3.20 12.08
C TYR A 18 -6.78 2.07 12.95
N ASP A 19 -7.61 1.04 13.12
CA ASP A 19 -7.23 -0.23 13.74
C ASP A 19 -7.13 -1.30 12.65
N GLN A 20 -6.00 -2.01 12.62
CA GLN A 20 -5.75 -3.09 11.66
C GLN A 20 -6.71 -4.27 11.84
N ASN A 21 -7.29 -4.45 13.02
CA ASN A 21 -8.21 -5.55 13.31
C ASN A 21 -9.64 -5.26 12.83
N ILE A 22 -9.93 -4.02 12.41
CA ILE A 22 -11.25 -3.61 11.93
C ILE A 22 -11.17 -3.45 10.42
N LYS A 23 -12.03 -4.20 9.71
CA LYS A 23 -12.16 -4.05 8.26
C LYS A 23 -12.66 -2.63 7.95
N SER A 24 -11.79 -1.83 7.34
CA SER A 24 -12.08 -0.46 6.93
C SER A 24 -11.58 -0.21 5.50
N ASP A 25 -12.07 0.87 4.90
CA ASP A 25 -11.63 1.41 3.61
C ASP A 25 -10.39 2.32 3.73
N ILE A 26 -9.78 2.37 4.92
CA ILE A 26 -8.60 3.17 5.22
C ILE A 26 -7.35 2.37 4.84
N LEU A 27 -6.50 2.97 4.02
CA LEU A 27 -5.20 2.42 3.63
C LEU A 27 -4.11 2.86 4.60
N PRO A 28 -3.04 2.08 4.80
CA PRO A 28 -1.92 2.49 5.64
C PRO A 28 -1.27 3.79 5.13
N GLY A 29 -0.98 4.71 6.05
CA GLY A 29 -0.34 6.00 5.77
C GLY A 29 1.16 5.92 5.48
N HIS A 30 1.73 4.72 5.60
CA HIS A 30 3.15 4.46 5.40
C HIS A 30 3.32 3.38 4.34
N PRO A 31 4.39 3.44 3.52
CA PRO A 31 4.67 2.40 2.54
C PRO A 31 5.04 1.07 3.22
N ALA A 32 4.96 -0.02 2.45
CA ALA A 32 5.51 -1.30 2.87
C ALA A 32 7.01 -1.17 3.17
N ARG A 33 7.49 -1.88 4.20
CA ARG A 33 8.90 -1.86 4.58
C ARG A 33 9.74 -2.58 3.54
N PHE A 34 10.95 -2.07 3.31
CA PHE A 34 11.97 -2.77 2.53
C PHE A 34 12.51 -3.95 3.33
N SER A 35 12.65 -5.10 2.67
CA SER A 35 13.33 -6.28 3.20
C SER A 35 14.35 -6.74 2.17
N PRO A 36 15.64 -6.90 2.54
CA PRO A 36 16.66 -7.37 1.59
C PRO A 36 16.38 -8.79 1.10
N ASP A 37 15.82 -9.64 1.96
CA ASP A 37 15.50 -11.04 1.64
C ASP A 37 14.06 -11.23 1.12
N ASP A 38 13.50 -10.23 0.43
CA ASP A 38 12.14 -10.28 -0.07
C ASP A 38 11.96 -11.30 -1.21
N LYS A 39 11.44 -12.48 -0.84
CA LYS A 39 11.15 -13.62 -1.72
C LYS A 39 10.17 -13.29 -2.85
N PHE A 40 9.34 -12.26 -2.71
CA PHE A 40 8.29 -11.91 -3.67
C PHE A 40 8.73 -10.82 -4.67
N SER A 41 10.02 -10.53 -4.73
CA SER A 41 10.55 -9.47 -5.60
C SER A 41 10.30 -9.74 -7.08
N GLN A 42 10.51 -10.99 -7.55
CA GLN A 42 10.28 -11.36 -8.95
C GLN A 42 8.80 -11.28 -9.32
N GLU A 43 7.93 -11.84 -8.48
CA GLU A 43 6.47 -11.82 -8.69
C GLU A 43 5.93 -10.39 -8.75
N ARG A 44 6.42 -9.50 -7.87
CA ARG A 44 6.03 -8.08 -7.88
C ARG A 44 6.46 -7.37 -9.15
N ILE A 45 7.62 -7.69 -9.72
CA ILE A 45 8.07 -7.10 -10.99
C ILE A 45 7.20 -7.60 -12.13
N GLN A 46 6.96 -8.92 -12.21
CA GLN A 46 6.12 -9.53 -13.24
C GLN A 46 4.71 -8.91 -13.25
N LEU A 47 4.07 -8.82 -12.08
CA LEU A 47 2.73 -8.25 -11.96
C LEU A 47 2.69 -6.79 -12.41
N LYS A 48 3.73 -6.00 -12.10
CA LYS A 48 3.82 -4.62 -12.58
C LYS A 48 3.98 -4.53 -14.11
N LEU A 49 4.72 -5.46 -14.73
CA LEU A 49 4.85 -5.53 -16.18
C LEU A 49 3.53 -5.92 -16.85
N ASP A 50 2.85 -6.94 -16.33
CA ASP A 50 1.57 -7.43 -16.85
C ASP A 50 0.50 -6.32 -16.84
N HIS A 51 0.51 -5.48 -15.80
CA HIS A 51 -0.39 -4.33 -15.67
C HIS A 51 0.14 -3.04 -16.33
N LYS A 52 1.26 -3.09 -17.07
CA LYS A 52 1.87 -1.94 -17.75
C LYS A 52 2.17 -0.76 -16.82
N LEU A 53 2.52 -1.06 -15.56
CA LEU A 53 2.88 -0.09 -14.53
C LEU A 53 4.38 0.27 -14.58
N LEU A 54 5.18 -0.50 -15.32
CA LEU A 54 6.58 -0.22 -15.62
C LEU A 54 6.73 0.05 -17.12
N PRO A 55 7.62 0.97 -17.52
CA PRO A 55 7.96 1.15 -18.92
C PRO A 55 8.63 -0.12 -19.48
N LEU A 56 8.33 -0.39 -20.76
CA LEU A 56 8.99 -1.44 -21.55
C LEU A 56 10.41 -1.02 -21.95
#